data_AF-A0A6I4XQ99-F1
#
_entry.id   AF-A0A6I4XQ99-F1
#
_cell.length_a   1.000
_cell.length_b   1.000
_cell.length_c   1.000
_cell.angle_alpha   90.00
_cell.angle_beta   90.00
_cell.angle_gamma   90.00
#
_symmetry.space_group_name_H-M   'P 1'
#
loop_
_entity.id
_entity.type
_entity.pdbx_description
1 polymer ?
#
loop_
_entity_poly.entity_id
_entity_poly.type
_entity_poly.pdbx_seq_one_letter_code
_entity_poly.pdbx_strand_id
1 'polypeptide(L)'
;KKAPKNAALENHNLIIFGTPKDNPMIRKLNDQLYFHYDKDFTRFVSNEKLSIEKDYGKQIGTAQLMFSPYNAKAAALILTGAKSQGVFLASTQVNTEKNTSMYKGDAIVVDPNYRRYDYRFKKRVSNVSNESLGKRIVNNHKLMIYLFVFLIGMT
;
A
#
# COMPACT_ATOMS: atom_id res chain seq x y z
N LYS A 1 12.17 -17.30 12.32
CA LYS A 1 11.66 -17.84 11.03
C LYS A 1 12.54 -17.33 9.89
N LYS A 2 12.90 -18.15 8.89
CA LYS A 2 13.68 -17.72 7.70
C LYS A 2 12.76 -17.03 6.69
N ALA A 3 13.27 -16.05 5.96
CA ALA A 3 12.52 -15.37 4.90
C ALA A 3 12.29 -16.30 3.69
N PRO A 4 11.24 -16.10 2.88
CA PRO A 4 11.00 -16.88 1.66
C PRO A 4 12.10 -16.68 0.61
N LYS A 5 12.21 -17.62 -0.34
CA LYS A 5 13.11 -17.48 -1.50
C LYS A 5 12.63 -16.33 -2.42
N ASN A 6 13.56 -15.59 -3.02
CA ASN A 6 13.27 -14.42 -3.86
C ASN A 6 12.29 -14.71 -5.01
N ALA A 7 12.43 -15.84 -5.70
CA ALA A 7 11.55 -16.21 -6.82
C ALA A 7 10.06 -16.29 -6.45
N ALA A 8 9.71 -16.65 -5.20
CA ALA A 8 8.33 -16.64 -4.75
C ALA A 8 7.82 -15.21 -4.49
N LEU A 9 8.71 -14.32 -4.03
CA LEU A 9 8.42 -12.92 -3.71
C LEU A 9 8.22 -12.05 -4.95
N GLU A 10 8.89 -12.40 -6.05
CA GLU A 10 8.84 -11.66 -7.32
C GLU A 10 7.55 -11.94 -8.11
N ASN A 11 6.94 -13.12 -7.96
CA ASN A 11 5.81 -13.56 -8.79
C ASN A 11 4.43 -13.37 -8.17
N HIS A 12 4.33 -12.85 -6.93
CA HIS A 12 3.08 -12.78 -6.19
C HIS A 12 2.88 -11.44 -5.49
N ASN A 13 1.60 -11.10 -5.25
CA ASN A 13 1.25 -10.10 -4.24
C ASN A 13 1.57 -10.67 -2.84
N LEU A 14 2.03 -9.81 -1.95
CA LEU A 14 2.53 -10.22 -0.64
C LEU A 14 1.60 -9.73 0.45
N ILE A 15 1.32 -10.61 1.42
CA ILE A 15 0.78 -10.22 2.72
C ILE A 15 1.84 -10.57 3.76
N ILE A 16 2.35 -9.55 4.44
CA ILE A 16 3.42 -9.68 5.41
C ILE A 16 2.87 -9.17 6.74
N PHE A 17 2.86 -10.02 7.76
CA PHE A 17 2.38 -9.63 9.07
C PHE A 17 3.34 -10.07 10.17
N GLY A 18 3.30 -9.35 11.30
CA GLY A 18 4.13 -9.64 12.46
C GLY A 18 4.79 -8.39 13.04
N THR A 19 5.67 -8.63 14.02
CA THR A 19 6.51 -7.60 14.61
C THR A 19 7.88 -7.61 13.95
N PRO A 20 8.65 -6.50 14.04
CA PRO A 20 10.05 -6.53 13.64
C PRO A 20 10.87 -7.60 14.38
N LYS A 21 10.44 -8.04 15.57
CA LYS A 21 11.12 -9.10 16.34
C LYS A 21 10.94 -10.48 15.73
N ASP A 22 9.71 -10.82 15.33
CA ASP A 22 9.36 -12.17 14.85
C ASP A 22 9.45 -12.35 13.33
N ASN A 23 9.38 -11.26 12.56
CA ASN A 23 9.41 -11.27 11.10
C ASN A 23 10.54 -10.39 10.54
N PRO A 24 11.69 -10.99 10.16
CA PRO A 24 12.84 -10.27 9.61
C PRO A 24 12.53 -9.45 8.35
N MET A 25 11.50 -9.83 7.60
CA MET A 25 11.09 -9.12 6.40
C MET A 25 10.61 -7.70 6.73
N ILE A 26 9.94 -7.52 7.87
CA ILE A 26 9.49 -6.20 8.33
C ILE A 26 10.68 -5.29 8.62
N ARG A 27 11.75 -5.82 9.23
CA ARG A 27 13.00 -5.06 9.44
C ARG A 27 13.63 -4.64 8.12
N LYS A 28 13.69 -5.56 7.15
CA LYS A 28 14.26 -5.28 5.82
C LYS A 28 13.48 -4.21 5.06
N LEU A 29 12.17 -4.17 5.24
CA LEU A 29 11.27 -3.24 4.55
C LEU A 29 11.13 -1.88 5.24
N ASN A 30 11.74 -1.69 6.41
CA ASN A 30 11.47 -0.54 7.27
C ASN A 30 11.59 0.81 6.56
N ASP A 31 12.66 1.00 5.80
CA ASP A 31 12.95 2.27 5.10
C ASP A 31 11.97 2.56 3.95
N GLN A 32 11.16 1.57 3.57
CA GLN A 32 10.15 1.68 2.51
C GLN A 32 8.73 1.79 3.07
N LEU A 33 8.53 1.60 4.38
CA LEU A 33 7.23 1.75 5.02
C LEU A 33 6.86 3.23 5.10
N TYR A 34 5.57 3.53 4.96
CA TYR A 34 5.06 4.90 5.17
C TYR A 34 5.16 5.31 6.65
N PHE A 35 4.77 4.39 7.53
CA PHE A 35 5.01 4.42 8.97
C PHE A 35 6.16 3.47 9.27
N HIS A 36 7.36 4.03 9.32
CA HIS A 36 8.57 3.29 9.62
C HIS A 36 8.86 3.30 11.14
N TYR A 37 9.64 2.31 11.55
CA TYR A 37 10.13 2.19 12.91
C TYR A 37 11.34 3.09 13.14
N ASP A 38 11.64 3.32 14.43
CA ASP A 38 12.95 3.79 14.84
C ASP A 38 14.04 2.72 14.64
N LYS A 39 15.30 3.12 14.84
CA LYS A 39 16.46 2.24 14.62
C LYS A 39 16.43 0.96 15.46
N ASP A 40 15.81 1.04 16.64
CA ASP A 40 15.71 -0.08 17.58
C ASP A 40 14.46 -0.95 17.34
N PHE A 41 13.62 -0.59 16.37
CA PHE A 41 12.37 -1.28 16.04
C PHE A 41 11.37 -1.37 17.21
N THR A 42 11.39 -0.39 18.11
CA THR A 42 10.59 -0.41 19.34
C THR A 42 9.31 0.42 19.23
N ARG A 43 9.22 1.30 18.22
CA ARG A 43 8.08 2.18 17.99
C ARG A 43 8.08 2.70 16.56
N PHE A 44 6.91 3.14 16.10
CA PHE A 44 6.82 3.99 14.91
C PHE A 44 7.30 5.41 15.22
N VAL A 45 7.82 6.08 14.20
CA VAL A 45 8.24 7.48 14.28
C VAL A 45 7.34 8.39 13.43
N SER A 46 7.32 9.67 13.77
CA SER A 46 6.59 10.69 13.02
C SER A 46 7.00 10.70 11.55
N ASN A 47 6.03 11.02 10.70
CA ASN A 47 6.23 11.25 9.27
C ASN A 47 5.48 12.52 8.83
N GLU A 48 5.36 12.75 7.52
CA GLU A 48 4.70 13.93 6.97
C GLU A 48 3.18 13.94 7.16
N LYS A 49 2.57 12.82 7.57
CA LYS A 49 1.12 12.69 7.78
C LYS A 49 0.70 12.74 9.24
N LEU A 50 1.54 12.26 10.14
CA LEU A 50 1.22 12.12 11.55
C LEU A 50 2.46 12.39 12.42
N SER A 51 2.31 13.33 13.36
CA SER A 51 3.24 13.47 14.47
C SER A 51 2.93 12.39 15.51
N ILE A 52 3.92 11.54 15.81
CA ILE A 52 3.79 10.37 16.68
C ILE A 52 4.62 10.60 17.93
N GLU A 53 3.93 10.70 19.06
CA GLU A 53 4.55 10.66 20.39
C GLU A 53 5.19 9.28 20.63
N LYS A 54 6.29 9.23 21.39
CA LYS A 54 7.12 8.04 21.58
C LYS A 54 6.34 6.86 22.15
N ASP A 55 5.54 7.05 23.19
CA ASP A 55 4.76 6.00 23.81
C ASP A 55 3.56 5.60 22.96
N TYR A 56 2.92 6.55 22.30
CA TYR A 56 1.87 6.26 21.32
C TYR A 56 2.40 5.35 20.18
N GLY A 57 3.59 5.65 19.64
CA GLY A 57 4.24 4.87 18.61
C GLY A 57 4.59 3.42 19.00
N LYS A 58 4.68 3.10 20.30
CA LYS A 58 4.90 1.73 20.82
C LYS A 58 3.63 0.88 20.83
N GLN A 59 2.47 1.52 20.75
CA GLN A 59 1.18 0.89 21.05
C GLN A 59 0.29 0.70 19.81
N ILE A 60 0.47 1.54 18.79
CA ILE A 60 -0.33 1.48 17.56
C ILE A 60 0.03 0.27 16.67
N GLY A 61 -0.93 -0.12 15.84
CA GLY A 61 -0.77 -1.04 14.72
C GLY A 61 -0.94 -0.33 13.38
N THR A 62 -0.27 -0.79 12.34
CA THR A 62 -0.40 -0.25 10.99
C THR A 62 -0.68 -1.32 9.95
N ALA A 63 -1.58 -1.02 9.01
CA ALA A 63 -1.80 -1.79 7.79
C ALA A 63 -1.42 -0.91 6.60
N GLN A 64 -0.42 -1.31 5.82
CA GLN A 64 0.20 -0.47 4.78
C GLN A 64 0.24 -1.20 3.45
N LEU A 65 -0.46 -0.66 2.44
CA LEU A 65 -0.53 -1.17 1.08
C LEU A 65 0.45 -0.42 0.16
N MET A 66 1.59 -1.03 -0.08
CA MET A 66 2.68 -0.48 -0.89
C MET A 66 2.93 -1.30 -2.15
N PHE A 67 3.78 -0.80 -3.05
CA PHE A 67 4.31 -1.63 -4.13
C PHE A 67 5.30 -2.63 -3.53
N SER A 68 5.30 -3.86 -4.05
CA SER A 68 6.28 -4.85 -3.64
C SER A 68 7.68 -4.41 -4.11
N PRO A 69 8.69 -4.39 -3.22
CA PRO A 69 10.06 -4.06 -3.64
C PRO A 69 10.72 -5.18 -4.45
N TYR A 70 10.09 -6.34 -4.53
CA TYR A 70 10.55 -7.48 -5.32
C TYR A 70 9.97 -7.45 -6.74
N ASN A 71 8.81 -6.80 -6.93
CA ASN A 71 8.19 -6.64 -8.24
C ASN A 71 7.31 -5.39 -8.25
N ALA A 72 7.70 -4.39 -9.05
CA ALA A 72 6.99 -3.12 -9.15
C ALA A 72 5.53 -3.24 -9.63
N LYS A 73 5.15 -4.35 -10.27
CA LYS A 73 3.77 -4.65 -10.70
C LYS A 73 2.95 -5.37 -9.62
N ALA A 74 3.59 -5.87 -8.56
CA ALA A 74 2.93 -6.54 -7.45
C ALA A 74 2.70 -5.57 -6.27
N ALA A 75 1.68 -5.85 -5.47
CA ALA A 75 1.39 -5.14 -4.24
C ALA A 75 1.93 -5.90 -3.02
N ALA A 76 2.26 -5.17 -1.96
CA ALA A 76 2.57 -5.73 -0.65
C ALA A 76 1.70 -5.06 0.41
N LEU A 77 0.93 -5.86 1.15
CA LEU A 77 0.17 -5.44 2.33
C LEU A 77 0.97 -5.83 3.58
N ILE A 78 1.39 -4.82 4.34
CA ILE A 78 2.18 -4.99 5.56
C ILE A 78 1.31 -4.71 6.77
N LEU A 79 1.07 -5.71 7.62
CA LEU A 79 0.29 -5.63 8.85
C LEU A 79 1.25 -5.74 10.04
N THR A 80 1.58 -4.62 10.69
CA THR A 80 2.68 -4.63 11.66
C THR A 80 2.44 -3.73 12.86
N GLY A 81 3.17 -3.99 13.93
CA GLY A 81 3.22 -3.19 15.15
C GLY A 81 4.49 -3.51 15.94
N ALA A 82 4.90 -2.59 16.81
CA ALA A 82 6.06 -2.81 17.69
C ALA A 82 5.86 -3.99 18.66
N LYS A 83 4.60 -4.27 18.99
CA LYS A 83 4.16 -5.39 19.84
C LYS A 83 3.09 -6.21 19.12
N SER A 84 2.92 -7.47 19.52
CA SER A 84 1.90 -8.37 18.95
C SER A 84 0.49 -7.79 19.02
N GLN A 85 0.17 -6.98 20.05
CA GLN A 85 -1.11 -6.28 20.15
C GLN A 85 -1.34 -5.32 18.98
N GLY A 86 -0.31 -4.55 18.57
CA GLY A 86 -0.40 -3.67 17.40
C GLY A 86 -0.62 -4.45 16.10
N VAL A 87 0.05 -5.60 15.96
CA VAL A 87 -0.17 -6.50 14.81
C VAL A 87 -1.61 -6.98 14.78
N PHE A 88 -2.14 -7.42 15.92
CA PHE A 88 -3.54 -7.84 16.05
C PHE A 88 -4.51 -6.72 15.64
N LEU A 89 -4.33 -5.51 16.18
CA LEU A 89 -5.14 -4.34 15.82
C LEU A 89 -5.11 -4.06 14.31
N ALA A 90 -3.94 -4.12 13.68
CA ALA A 90 -3.81 -3.95 12.23
C ALA A 90 -4.53 -5.07 11.45
N SER A 91 -4.36 -6.32 11.85
CA SER A 91 -4.98 -7.48 11.20
C SER A 91 -6.50 -7.47 11.26
N THR A 92 -7.10 -6.99 12.36
CA THR A 92 -8.58 -6.89 12.47
C THR A 92 -9.21 -5.98 11.44
N GLN A 93 -8.45 -5.02 10.89
CA GLN A 93 -8.96 -4.15 9.84
C GLN A 93 -9.24 -4.93 8.55
N VAL A 94 -8.35 -5.84 8.17
CA VAL A 94 -8.46 -6.53 6.88
C VAL A 94 -9.27 -7.84 6.94
N ASN A 95 -9.91 -8.14 8.07
CA ASN A 95 -10.57 -9.43 8.33
C ASN A 95 -11.97 -9.57 7.70
N THR A 96 -12.59 -8.50 7.18
CA THR A 96 -13.91 -8.60 6.53
C THR A 96 -14.03 -7.74 5.28
N GLU A 97 -14.77 -8.21 4.27
CA GLU A 97 -15.00 -7.47 3.03
C GLU A 97 -15.71 -6.13 3.26
N LYS A 98 -16.62 -6.08 4.25
CA LYS A 98 -17.35 -4.88 4.66
C LYS A 98 -16.42 -3.80 5.22
N ASN A 99 -15.34 -4.21 5.87
CA ASN A 99 -14.31 -3.31 6.37
C ASN A 99 -13.42 -2.77 5.24
N THR A 100 -13.06 -3.63 4.27
CA THR A 100 -12.14 -3.29 3.17
C THR A 100 -12.66 -2.22 2.22
N SER A 101 -13.96 -2.19 1.94
CA SER A 101 -14.57 -1.21 1.02
C SER A 101 -14.67 0.22 1.59
N MET A 102 -14.54 0.37 2.92
CA MET A 102 -14.60 1.67 3.59
C MET A 102 -13.24 2.37 3.71
N TYR A 103 -12.13 1.67 3.39
CA TYR A 103 -10.79 2.20 3.61
C TYR A 103 -10.36 3.23 2.57
N LYS A 104 -9.97 4.41 3.05
CA LYS A 104 -9.56 5.53 2.20
C LYS A 104 -8.06 5.72 2.25
N GLY A 105 -7.33 5.05 1.36
CA GLY A 105 -5.88 5.24 1.41
C GLY A 105 -5.07 4.08 0.92
N ASP A 106 -3.83 4.10 1.37
CA ASP A 106 -2.85 3.03 1.27
C ASP A 106 -2.15 2.79 2.62
N ALA A 107 -2.57 3.45 3.70
CA ALA A 107 -2.15 3.14 5.04
C ALA A 107 -3.28 3.36 6.06
N ILE A 108 -3.33 2.52 7.07
CA ILE A 108 -4.23 2.61 8.22
C ILE A 108 -3.37 2.56 9.48
N VAL A 109 -3.67 3.43 10.44
CA VAL A 109 -3.16 3.38 11.81
C VAL A 109 -4.33 3.06 12.73
N VAL A 110 -4.13 2.10 13.64
CA VAL A 110 -5.11 1.72 14.66
C VAL A 110 -4.47 1.84 16.03
N ASP A 111 -5.15 2.53 16.95
CA ASP A 111 -4.70 2.69 18.33
C ASP A 111 -5.32 1.64 19.28
N PRO A 112 -4.83 1.55 20.53
CA PRO A 112 -5.37 0.61 21.53
C PRO A 112 -6.84 0.85 21.90
N ASN A 113 -7.38 2.05 21.62
CA ASN A 113 -8.80 2.38 21.81
C ASN A 113 -9.64 2.01 20.57
N TYR A 114 -9.09 1.22 19.64
CA TYR A 114 -9.70 0.84 18.37
C TYR A 114 -10.05 2.01 17.47
N ARG A 115 -9.44 3.19 17.70
CA ARG A 115 -9.60 4.33 16.79
C ARG A 115 -8.74 4.09 15.57
N ARG A 116 -9.36 4.31 14.41
CA ARG A 116 -8.76 4.12 13.09
C ARG A 116 -8.50 5.47 12.43
N TYR A 117 -7.36 5.56 11.78
CA TYR A 117 -6.96 6.71 10.97
C TYR A 117 -6.47 6.22 9.62
N ASP A 118 -7.10 6.70 8.55
CA ASP A 118 -6.77 6.32 7.17
C ASP A 118 -5.90 7.41 6.53
N TYR A 119 -4.84 7.00 5.85
CA TYR A 119 -3.88 7.89 5.20
C TYR A 119 -3.62 7.48 3.74
N ARG A 120 -3.38 8.50 2.90
CA ARG A 120 -2.97 8.35 1.51
C ARG A 120 -1.57 8.94 1.30
N PHE A 121 -0.63 8.08 0.93
CA PHE A 121 0.76 8.42 0.63
C PHE A 121 1.01 8.46 -0.89
N LYS A 122 0.46 7.52 -1.65
CA LYS A 122 0.54 7.54 -3.11
C LYS A 122 -0.23 8.75 -3.64
N LYS A 123 0.50 9.67 -4.28
CA LYS A 123 -0.11 10.66 -5.19
C LYS A 123 -0.88 9.87 -6.26
N ARG A 124 -2.08 10.33 -6.66
CA ARG A 124 -2.96 9.63 -7.62
C ARG A 124 -2.10 9.01 -8.72
N VAL A 125 -2.34 7.74 -9.04
CA VAL A 125 -1.66 7.03 -10.12
C VAL A 125 -1.92 7.78 -11.43
N SER A 126 -1.04 8.73 -11.77
CA SER A 126 -0.89 9.30 -13.10
C SER A 126 -0.04 8.37 -13.99
N ASN A 127 0.04 7.08 -13.63
CA ASN A 127 0.64 6.03 -14.45
C ASN A 127 -0.41 5.23 -15.24
N VAL A 128 -1.65 5.76 -15.38
CA VAL A 128 -2.27 5.66 -16.71
C VAL A 128 -1.47 6.64 -17.54
N SER A 129 -0.52 6.12 -18.31
CA SER A 129 0.41 6.86 -19.17
C SER A 129 0.00 8.32 -19.43
N ASN A 130 0.93 9.26 -19.19
CA ASN A 130 0.94 10.59 -19.80
C ASN A 130 1.04 10.52 -21.36
N GLU A 131 0.48 9.49 -21.98
CA GLU A 131 -0.02 9.59 -23.33
C GLU A 131 -1.23 10.51 -23.23
N SER A 132 -0.99 11.82 -23.48
CA SER A 132 -2.05 12.79 -23.69
C SER A 132 -3.18 12.14 -24.50
N LEU A 133 -4.45 12.41 -24.15
CA LEU A 133 -5.60 11.85 -24.88
C LEU A 133 -5.45 12.00 -26.41
N GLY A 134 -4.81 13.08 -26.86
CA GLY A 134 -4.42 13.29 -28.26
C GLY A 134 -3.54 12.18 -28.85
N LYS A 135 -2.49 11.73 -28.16
CA LYS A 135 -1.64 10.62 -28.65
C LYS A 135 -2.40 9.29 -28.73
N ARG A 136 -3.31 9.01 -27.79
CA ARG A 136 -4.15 7.80 -27.83
C ARG A 136 -5.15 7.82 -28.99
N ILE A 137 -5.65 9.00 -29.37
CA ILE A 137 -6.55 9.16 -30.52
C ILE A 137 -5.79 8.97 -31.83
N VAL A 138 -4.60 9.57 -31.95
CA VAL A 138 -3.77 9.48 -33.17
C VAL A 138 -3.24 8.07 -33.41
N ASN A 139 -2.81 7.35 -32.36
CA ASN A 139 -2.26 6.00 -32.51
C ASN A 139 -3.31 4.89 -32.65
N ASN A 140 -4.59 5.16 -32.40
CA ASN A 140 -5.63 4.13 -32.49
C ASN A 140 -6.30 4.15 -33.87
N HIS A 141 -5.66 3.52 -34.85
CA HIS A 141 -6.14 3.46 -36.25
C HIS A 141 -7.61 3.00 -36.40
N LYS A 142 -8.09 2.13 -35.51
CA LYS A 142 -9.50 1.67 -35.51
C LYS A 142 -10.48 2.81 -35.23
N LEU A 143 -10.12 3.74 -34.35
CA LEU A 143 -10.98 4.85 -33.94
C LEU A 143 -11.13 5.88 -35.07
N MET A 144 -10.06 6.09 -35.85
CA MET A 144 -10.11 6.89 -37.08
C MET A 144 -11.03 6.27 -38.13
N ILE A 145 -11.01 4.96 -38.30
CA ILE A 145 -11.90 4.26 -39.25
C ILE A 145 -13.37 4.47 -38.86
N TYR A 146 -13.72 4.34 -37.58
CA TYR A 146 -15.10 4.58 -37.13
C TYR A 146 -15.56 6.03 -37.34
N LEU A 147 -14.69 7.02 -37.08
CA LEU A 147 -15.00 8.43 -37.34
C LEU A 147 -15.19 8.71 -38.83
N PHE A 148 -14.36 8.09 -39.67
CA PHE A 148 -14.46 8.22 -41.13
C PHE A 148 -15.76 7.62 -41.66
N VAL A 149 -16.12 6.41 -41.21
CA VAL A 149 -17.40 5.76 -41.56
C VAL A 149 -18.59 6.59 -41.07
N PHE A 150 -18.51 7.15 -39.86
CA PHE A 150 -19.55 8.03 -39.32
C PHE A 150 -19.75 9.30 -40.17
N LEU A 151 -18.66 9.94 -40.61
CA LEU A 151 -18.71 11.13 -41.46
C LEU A 151 -19.29 10.83 -42.86
N ILE A 152 -18.93 9.70 -43.47
CA ILE A 152 -19.48 9.28 -44.77
C ILE A 152 -20.95 8.86 -44.65
N GLY A 153 -21.35 8.27 -43.52
CA GLY A 153 -22.75 7.89 -43.28
C GLY A 153 -23.69 9.05 -43.00
N MET A 154 -23.18 10.27 -42.79
CA MET A 154 -23.96 11.48 -42.55
C MET A 154 -24.13 12.37 -43.79
N THR A 155 -23.45 12.05 -44.90
CA THR A 155 -23.62 12.69 -46.22
C THR A 155 -24.49 11.84 -47.12
#